data_AF-A0A127A2B7-F1
#
_entry.id   AF-A0A127A2B7-F1
#
_cell.length_a   1.000
_cell.length_b   1.000
_cell.length_c   1.000
_cell.angle_alpha   90.00
_cell.angle_beta   90.00
_cell.angle_gamma   90.00
#
_symmetry.space_group_name_H-M   'P 1'
#
loop_
_entity.id
_entity.type
_entity.pdbx_description
1 polymer ?
#
loop_
_entity_poly.entity_id
_entity_poly.type
_entity_poly.pdbx_seq_one_letter_code
_entity_poly.pdbx_strand_id
1 'polypeptide(L)'
;MGHAQEAQAAASLWLASAPATGYPALAGDVEADVAVVGGGIAGLTAALELRRRGLAVVLLEAARVGTGVSGNTTGKVTSLHRLAYTGLAAAHGLDAARAYGEANEAAIEHIAATVQAEGIDCGFRRVANYTWAEGEEALARVRAEAELAQELGLPASYTTEVPLPFPAKGAVRFDRQAQVHAVRYLQGLARALDGAGGAVFEQSRVRAIRDGAPVLVETEGGRVRARDVVVATNLPIGDHGRFARLCRLHRSYVVASPTAALGGDATFISADEPMRSILGTRIDGTDYILVGGEGHPVPGGGAPGERFGRLATYARERLGAGEPAYQWSTQDCMPSDGLPYAGPIAPGARHIHVITGLRKWGLTNGTAAALVVADAVSGLRSPWAGLFDSTRDAPPVPRREDGAAEDRAAEAAPAAAGPPRQGRPSWGRARAPSSTSTGSRPPSTQTRPGPSTRSPRPAHIWAAPSNSILTRRPGTAPATDPGSPSKDPPSGGPRPPPSDSAPSPKPGPPRGGLRSVGGHGQRAAGRRPEA
;
A
#
# COMPACT_ATOMS: atom_id res chain seq x y z
N MET A 1 12.53 -3.58 -33.23
CA MET A 1 12.69 -2.45 -32.29
C MET A 1 11.35 -2.09 -31.65
N GLY A 2 10.35 -1.60 -32.41
CA GLY A 2 9.02 -1.19 -31.89
C GLY A 2 8.46 -2.00 -30.71
N HIS A 3 8.23 -3.31 -30.86
CA HIS A 3 7.65 -4.16 -29.80
C HIS A 3 8.43 -4.18 -28.47
N ALA A 4 9.74 -3.93 -28.47
CA ALA A 4 10.51 -3.81 -27.22
C ALA A 4 10.22 -2.48 -26.51
N GLN A 5 10.04 -1.41 -27.30
CA GLN A 5 9.71 -0.07 -26.82
C GLN A 5 8.26 0.00 -26.34
N GLU A 6 7.32 -0.67 -27.03
CA GLU A 6 5.93 -0.86 -26.59
C GLU A 6 5.83 -1.68 -25.29
N ALA A 7 6.62 -2.76 -25.17
CA ALA A 7 6.66 -3.58 -23.96
C ALA A 7 7.30 -2.87 -22.76
N GLN A 8 8.35 -2.07 -23.00
CA GLN A 8 8.97 -1.22 -21.96
C GLN A 8 8.02 -0.10 -21.51
N ALA A 9 7.30 0.52 -22.46
CA ALA A 9 6.25 1.47 -22.15
C ALA A 9 5.16 0.85 -21.26
N ALA A 10 4.76 -0.40 -21.45
CA ALA A 10 3.71 -1.06 -20.65
C ALA A 10 4.13 -1.50 -19.22
N ALA A 11 5.33 -1.14 -18.75
CA ALA A 11 5.86 -1.54 -17.44
C ALA A 11 5.78 -0.43 -16.38
N SER A 12 5.79 -0.82 -15.09
CA SER A 12 6.06 0.11 -14.00
C SER A 12 7.53 0.50 -13.99
N LEU A 13 7.83 1.81 -13.91
CA LEU A 13 9.20 2.33 -13.78
C LEU A 13 9.97 1.58 -12.69
N TRP A 14 9.36 1.38 -11.52
CA TRP A 14 9.98 0.72 -10.37
C TRP A 14 10.26 -0.77 -10.61
N LEU A 15 9.48 -1.45 -11.44
CA LEU A 15 9.71 -2.86 -11.79
C LEU A 15 10.74 -3.00 -12.91
N ALA A 16 10.89 -1.99 -13.77
CA ALA A 16 11.91 -1.94 -14.81
C ALA A 16 13.29 -1.53 -14.27
N SER A 17 13.36 -0.73 -13.20
CA SER A 17 14.60 -0.21 -12.58
C SER A 17 15.02 -0.89 -11.27
N ALA A 18 14.48 -2.08 -10.98
CA ALA A 18 14.91 -2.91 -9.85
C ALA A 18 15.53 -4.22 -10.37
N PRO A 19 16.53 -4.79 -9.67
CA PRO A 19 17.03 -6.12 -10.00
C PRO A 19 15.92 -7.17 -9.77
N ALA A 20 16.00 -8.29 -10.49
CA ALA A 20 15.13 -9.44 -10.21
C ALA A 20 15.53 -10.10 -8.88
N THR A 21 14.54 -10.51 -8.09
CA THR A 21 14.72 -11.41 -6.95
C THR A 21 14.79 -12.87 -7.41
N GLY A 22 15.41 -13.71 -6.57
CA GLY A 22 15.69 -15.12 -6.86
C GLY A 22 15.53 -16.02 -5.64
N TYR A 23 14.54 -15.73 -4.79
CA TYR A 23 14.21 -16.59 -3.65
C TYR A 23 13.67 -17.94 -4.13
N PRO A 24 13.89 -19.05 -3.38
CA PRO A 24 13.41 -20.37 -3.77
C PRO A 24 11.88 -20.45 -3.82
N ALA A 25 11.35 -21.45 -4.53
CA ALA A 25 9.97 -21.88 -4.34
C ALA A 25 9.87 -22.83 -3.15
N LEU A 26 8.75 -22.79 -2.42
CA LEU A 26 8.49 -23.72 -1.31
C LEU A 26 8.40 -25.14 -1.85
N ALA A 27 9.28 -26.02 -1.35
CA ALA A 27 9.34 -27.43 -1.69
C ALA A 27 9.26 -28.28 -0.41
N GLY A 28 8.20 -29.09 -0.28
CA GLY A 28 7.96 -29.93 0.89
C GLY A 28 7.27 -29.21 2.06
N ASP A 29 7.27 -29.85 3.23
CA ASP A 29 6.64 -29.35 4.45
C ASP A 29 7.67 -28.58 5.30
N VAL A 30 7.31 -27.39 5.78
CA VAL A 30 8.09 -26.59 6.73
C VAL A 30 7.24 -26.15 7.92
N GLU A 31 7.88 -25.78 9.02
CA GLU A 31 7.23 -25.29 10.25
C GLU A 31 7.74 -23.90 10.63
N ALA A 32 6.87 -23.08 11.24
CA ALA A 32 7.15 -21.71 11.64
C ALA A 32 6.29 -21.30 12.85
N ASP A 33 6.66 -20.23 13.55
CA ASP A 33 5.72 -19.57 14.47
C ASP A 33 4.63 -18.85 13.66
N VAL A 34 5.03 -18.11 12.62
CA VAL A 34 4.10 -17.33 11.78
C VAL A 34 4.32 -17.55 10.28
N ALA A 35 3.24 -17.85 9.55
CA ALA A 35 3.23 -17.80 8.09
C ALA A 35 2.65 -16.47 7.59
N VAL A 36 3.34 -15.77 6.68
CA VAL A 36 2.87 -14.52 6.09
C VAL A 36 2.61 -14.70 4.60
N VAL A 37 1.41 -14.38 4.14
CA VAL A 37 0.97 -14.61 2.76
C VAL A 37 0.90 -13.27 2.02
N GLY A 38 1.81 -13.08 1.06
CA GLY A 38 1.93 -11.89 0.20
C GLY A 38 3.18 -11.07 0.47
N GLY A 39 4.12 -11.07 -0.48
CA GLY A 39 5.35 -10.26 -0.50
C GLY A 39 5.13 -8.80 -0.91
N GLY A 40 4.02 -8.21 -0.47
CA GLY A 40 3.76 -6.76 -0.55
C GLY A 40 4.18 -6.03 0.71
N ILE A 41 4.05 -4.70 0.73
CA ILE A 41 4.51 -3.87 1.86
C ILE A 41 4.00 -4.34 3.23
N ALA A 42 2.70 -4.58 3.37
CA ALA A 42 2.10 -5.01 4.63
C ALA A 42 2.66 -6.36 5.11
N GLY A 43 2.81 -7.35 4.22
CA GLY A 43 3.35 -8.66 4.57
C GLY A 43 4.84 -8.60 4.91
N LEU A 44 5.64 -7.88 4.14
CA LEU A 44 7.07 -7.72 4.39
C LEU A 44 7.37 -6.97 5.70
N THR A 45 6.65 -5.89 5.98
CA THR A 45 6.76 -5.17 7.26
C THR A 45 6.36 -6.07 8.42
N ALA A 46 5.21 -6.76 8.33
CA ALA A 46 4.74 -7.64 9.41
C ALA A 46 5.73 -8.80 9.65
N ALA A 47 6.23 -9.43 8.59
CA ALA A 47 7.19 -10.52 8.68
C ALA A 47 8.53 -10.09 9.30
N LEU A 48 9.08 -8.94 8.89
CA LEU A 48 10.31 -8.39 9.48
C LEU A 48 10.12 -8.03 10.95
N GLU A 49 8.99 -7.44 11.32
CA GLU A 49 8.68 -7.08 12.70
C GLU A 49 8.46 -8.30 13.60
N LEU A 50 7.82 -9.35 13.10
CA LEU A 50 7.66 -10.61 13.82
C LEU A 50 9.03 -11.32 14.01
N ARG A 51 9.88 -11.32 12.99
CA ARG A 51 11.27 -11.82 13.08
C ARG A 51 12.09 -11.03 14.11
N ARG A 52 12.00 -9.69 14.12
CA ARG A 52 12.66 -8.81 15.09
C ARG A 52 12.21 -9.07 16.54
N ARG A 53 11.03 -9.67 16.74
CA ARG A 53 10.48 -10.09 18.04
C ARG A 53 10.87 -11.52 18.43
N GLY A 54 11.71 -12.19 17.64
CA GLY A 54 12.27 -13.52 17.93
C GLY A 54 11.45 -14.70 17.41
N LEU A 55 10.40 -14.45 16.63
CA LEU A 55 9.55 -15.51 16.04
C LEU A 55 10.17 -16.06 14.76
N ALA A 56 10.02 -17.37 14.51
CA ALA A 56 10.35 -17.99 13.24
C ALA A 56 9.28 -17.66 12.18
N VAL A 57 9.65 -16.95 11.11
CA VAL A 57 8.70 -16.46 10.10
C VAL A 57 8.94 -17.07 8.72
N VAL A 58 7.88 -17.54 8.08
CA VAL A 58 7.89 -17.97 6.67
C VAL A 58 7.00 -17.04 5.85
N LEU A 59 7.56 -16.34 4.85
CA LEU A 59 6.80 -15.52 3.91
C LEU A 59 6.62 -16.24 2.57
N LEU A 60 5.39 -16.27 2.08
CA LEU A 60 4.99 -16.89 0.81
C LEU A 60 4.48 -15.82 -0.16
N GLU A 61 5.16 -15.66 -1.29
CA GLU A 61 4.73 -14.80 -2.40
C GLU A 61 4.37 -15.64 -3.64
N ALA A 62 3.23 -15.34 -4.25
CA ALA A 62 2.66 -16.11 -5.36
C ALA A 62 3.27 -15.79 -6.74
N ALA A 63 4.05 -14.71 -6.85
CA ALA A 63 4.83 -14.31 -8.02
C ALA A 63 6.28 -13.98 -7.57
N ARG A 64 6.66 -12.70 -7.52
CA ARG A 64 7.91 -12.22 -6.90
C ARG A 64 7.67 -11.04 -5.96
N VAL A 65 8.56 -10.87 -4.98
CA VAL A 65 8.57 -9.79 -3.98
C VAL A 65 8.30 -8.44 -4.64
N GLY A 66 7.32 -7.72 -4.11
CA GLY A 66 6.92 -6.40 -4.57
C GLY A 66 6.20 -6.31 -5.91
N THR A 67 6.07 -7.37 -6.72
CA THR A 67 5.53 -7.26 -8.10
C THR A 67 4.03 -6.93 -8.21
N GLY A 68 3.28 -7.02 -7.10
CA GLY A 68 1.87 -6.63 -7.04
C GLY A 68 1.64 -5.12 -6.92
N VAL A 69 0.56 -4.73 -6.22
CA VAL A 69 0.16 -3.32 -5.98
C VAL A 69 1.32 -2.46 -5.48
N SER A 70 2.13 -2.98 -4.56
CA SER A 70 3.24 -2.24 -3.95
C SER A 70 4.38 -1.87 -4.92
N GLY A 71 4.55 -2.58 -6.03
CA GLY A 71 5.49 -2.23 -7.11
C GLY A 71 4.88 -1.35 -8.22
N ASN A 72 3.58 -1.08 -8.13
CA ASN A 72 2.80 -0.28 -9.08
C ASN A 72 2.28 1.03 -8.44
N THR A 73 2.78 1.37 -7.25
CA THR A 73 2.53 2.64 -6.54
C THR A 73 3.23 3.84 -7.20
N THR A 74 2.99 5.06 -6.72
CA THR A 74 3.73 6.27 -7.08
C THR A 74 4.97 6.52 -6.21
N GLY A 75 5.21 5.73 -5.16
CA GLY A 75 6.42 5.81 -4.31
C GLY A 75 6.34 6.77 -3.12
N LYS A 76 5.16 7.38 -2.88
CA LYS A 76 4.92 8.34 -1.79
C LYS A 76 4.77 7.66 -0.43
N VAL A 77 5.45 8.20 0.57
CA VAL A 77 5.42 7.78 1.98
C VAL A 77 5.00 9.01 2.79
N THR A 78 3.69 9.16 2.99
CA THR A 78 3.04 10.38 3.50
C THR A 78 1.85 10.00 4.37
N SER A 79 1.45 10.85 5.32
CA SER A 79 0.21 10.74 6.09
C SER A 79 -0.90 11.63 5.49
N LEU A 80 -0.53 12.72 4.79
CA LEU A 80 -1.44 13.59 4.05
C LEU A 80 -2.05 12.86 2.83
N HIS A 81 -3.12 12.12 3.10
CA HIS A 81 -3.78 11.18 2.19
C HIS A 81 -4.82 11.86 1.28
N ARG A 82 -4.42 12.95 0.59
CA ARG A 82 -5.27 13.92 -0.14
C ARG A 82 -6.08 14.82 0.81
N LEU A 83 -7.38 14.55 0.95
CA LEU A 83 -8.34 15.21 1.84
C LEU A 83 -8.98 14.09 2.70
N ALA A 84 -8.20 13.53 3.61
CA ALA A 84 -8.57 12.35 4.37
C ALA A 84 -9.11 12.69 5.77
N TYR A 85 -8.57 13.71 6.42
CA TYR A 85 -8.87 14.00 7.82
C TYR A 85 -10.27 14.57 8.01
N THR A 86 -10.70 15.48 7.13
CA THR A 86 -12.08 16.01 7.12
C THR A 86 -13.12 14.91 6.91
N GLY A 87 -12.92 14.03 5.93
CA GLY A 87 -13.81 12.89 5.68
C GLY A 87 -13.81 11.86 6.82
N LEU A 88 -12.66 11.56 7.41
CA LEU A 88 -12.55 10.64 8.55
C LEU A 88 -13.16 11.22 9.83
N ALA A 89 -12.97 12.51 10.12
CA ALA A 89 -13.57 13.17 11.27
C ALA A 89 -15.11 13.23 11.15
N ALA A 90 -15.64 13.46 9.94
CA ALA A 90 -17.08 13.42 9.68
C ALA A 90 -17.70 12.02 9.83
N ALA A 91 -16.96 10.96 9.49
CA ALA A 91 -17.45 9.57 9.56
C ALA A 91 -17.22 8.88 10.91
N HIS A 92 -16.10 9.16 11.59
CA HIS A 92 -15.61 8.42 12.77
C HIS A 92 -15.24 9.30 13.97
N GLY A 93 -15.36 10.63 13.86
CA GLY A 93 -15.00 11.59 14.90
C GLY A 93 -13.52 11.98 14.92
N LEU A 94 -13.22 13.06 15.65
CA LEU A 94 -11.88 13.68 15.71
C LEU A 94 -10.80 12.70 16.20
N ASP A 95 -11.09 11.88 17.21
CA ASP A 95 -10.09 10.98 17.80
C ASP A 95 -9.67 9.86 16.84
N ALA A 96 -10.60 9.37 16.00
CA ALA A 96 -10.28 8.42 14.94
C ALA A 96 -9.44 9.08 13.82
N ALA A 97 -9.74 10.32 13.45
CA ALA A 97 -8.95 11.08 12.49
C ALA A 97 -7.54 11.40 13.03
N ARG A 98 -7.40 11.71 14.33
CA ARG A 98 -6.11 11.90 15.00
C ARG A 98 -5.28 10.62 14.99
N ALA A 99 -5.84 9.54 15.52
CA ALA A 99 -5.19 8.23 15.59
C ALA A 99 -4.78 7.71 14.19
N TYR A 100 -5.54 8.05 13.14
CA TYR A 100 -5.19 7.74 11.76
C TYR A 100 -3.95 8.52 11.27
N GLY A 101 -3.83 9.79 11.63
CA GLY A 101 -2.66 10.61 11.33
C GLY A 101 -1.42 10.14 12.09
N GLU A 102 -1.55 9.95 13.42
CA GLU A 102 -0.50 9.43 14.29
C GLU A 102 0.06 8.09 13.81
N ALA A 103 -0.80 7.12 13.46
CA ALA A 103 -0.40 5.81 12.95
C ALA A 103 0.39 5.90 11.63
N ASN A 104 0.03 6.86 10.76
CA ASN A 104 0.70 7.05 9.48
C ASN A 104 2.01 7.86 9.61
N GLU A 105 2.09 8.85 10.50
CA GLU A 105 3.37 9.51 10.84
C GLU A 105 4.35 8.52 11.48
N ALA A 106 3.88 7.69 12.41
CA ALA A 106 4.67 6.60 12.99
C ALA A 106 5.15 5.60 11.91
N ALA A 107 4.34 5.33 10.89
CA ALA A 107 4.75 4.51 9.76
C ALA A 107 5.84 5.17 8.89
N ILE A 108 5.82 6.49 8.68
CA ILE A 108 6.89 7.22 7.96
C ILE A 108 8.21 7.09 8.74
N GLU A 109 8.19 7.35 10.05
CA GLU A 109 9.38 7.24 10.90
C GLU A 109 9.88 5.78 11.01
N HIS A 110 8.97 4.79 11.05
CA HIS A 110 9.33 3.37 11.01
C HIS A 110 10.00 2.96 9.69
N ILE A 111 9.50 3.44 8.55
CA ILE A 111 10.13 3.23 7.23
C ILE A 111 11.53 3.86 7.21
N ALA A 112 11.68 5.09 7.70
CA ALA A 112 12.97 5.77 7.77
C ALA A 112 13.98 5.02 8.65
N ALA A 113 13.56 4.60 9.84
CA ALA A 113 14.40 3.83 10.77
C ALA A 113 14.80 2.47 10.19
N THR A 114 13.88 1.76 9.52
CA THR A 114 14.16 0.46 8.88
C THR A 114 15.08 0.60 7.66
N VAL A 115 14.92 1.65 6.84
CA VAL A 115 15.87 1.96 5.75
C VAL A 115 17.28 2.20 6.29
N GLN A 116 17.41 2.93 7.38
CA GLN A 116 18.71 3.19 8.03
C GLN A 116 19.30 1.92 8.66
N ALA A 117 18.53 1.16 9.44
CA ALA A 117 19.00 0.01 10.18
C ALA A 117 19.42 -1.16 9.27
N GLU A 118 18.65 -1.43 8.21
CA GLU A 118 18.88 -2.55 7.28
C GLU A 118 19.69 -2.12 6.04
N GLY A 119 20.22 -0.89 6.00
CA GLY A 119 21.08 -0.37 4.94
C GLY A 119 20.44 -0.37 3.54
N ILE A 120 19.15 -0.04 3.44
CA ILE A 120 18.38 -0.25 2.21
C ILE A 120 18.60 0.90 1.21
N ASP A 121 19.38 0.65 0.15
CA ASP A 121 19.39 1.54 -1.01
C ASP A 121 18.06 1.45 -1.79
N CYS A 122 17.12 2.30 -1.40
CA CYS A 122 15.88 2.56 -2.11
C CYS A 122 15.70 4.05 -2.45
N GLY A 123 16.78 4.84 -2.43
CA GLY A 123 16.70 6.29 -2.64
C GLY A 123 15.72 7.00 -1.70
N PHE A 124 15.64 6.59 -0.43
CA PHE A 124 14.79 7.24 0.57
C PHE A 124 15.21 8.70 0.74
N ARG A 125 14.25 9.63 0.60
CA ARG A 125 14.46 11.06 0.85
C ARG A 125 13.27 11.64 1.58
N ARG A 126 13.53 12.55 2.53
CA ARG A 126 12.48 13.38 3.14
C ARG A 126 12.09 14.49 2.16
N VAL A 127 10.80 14.77 2.09
CA VAL A 127 10.15 15.72 1.16
C VAL A 127 8.96 16.37 1.87
N ALA A 128 8.45 17.46 1.32
CA ALA A 128 7.10 17.93 1.65
C ALA A 128 6.05 17.21 0.77
N ASN A 129 4.88 16.89 1.32
CA ASN A 129 3.72 16.46 0.52
C ASN A 129 2.66 17.57 0.51
N TYR A 130 2.10 17.84 -0.68
CA TYR A 130 1.13 18.90 -0.91
C TYR A 130 -0.20 18.33 -1.43
N THR A 131 -1.32 18.73 -0.83
CA THR A 131 -2.65 18.62 -1.46
C THR A 131 -3.05 19.99 -2.00
N TRP A 132 -2.95 20.22 -3.32
CA TRP A 132 -3.13 21.55 -3.94
C TRP A 132 -4.52 21.76 -4.56
N ALA A 133 -4.92 23.03 -4.72
CA ALA A 133 -6.16 23.42 -5.39
C ALA A 133 -5.96 24.46 -6.51
N GLU A 134 -6.74 24.32 -7.60
CA GLU A 134 -6.88 25.29 -8.70
C GLU A 134 -8.26 25.98 -8.70
N GLY A 135 -9.34 25.26 -8.35
CA GLY A 135 -10.70 25.79 -8.18
C GLY A 135 -10.98 26.35 -6.77
N GLU A 136 -11.95 27.27 -6.65
CA GLU A 136 -12.35 27.83 -5.34
C GLU A 136 -12.99 26.80 -4.41
N GLU A 137 -13.81 25.89 -4.96
CA GLU A 137 -14.43 24.80 -4.19
C GLU A 137 -13.34 23.87 -3.61
N ALA A 138 -12.36 23.48 -4.44
CA ALA A 138 -11.21 22.70 -4.00
C ALA A 138 -10.37 23.46 -2.96
N LEU A 139 -10.20 24.78 -3.11
CA LEU A 139 -9.45 25.63 -2.18
C LEU A 139 -10.13 25.70 -0.80
N ALA A 140 -11.45 25.78 -0.74
CA ALA A 140 -12.20 25.75 0.52
C ALA A 140 -12.01 24.42 1.25
N ARG A 141 -12.05 23.28 0.53
CA ARG A 141 -11.78 21.95 1.11
C ARG A 141 -10.33 21.81 1.58
N VAL A 142 -9.38 22.35 0.83
CA VAL A 142 -7.95 22.42 1.20
C VAL A 142 -7.73 23.23 2.49
N ARG A 143 -8.41 24.36 2.68
CA ARG A 143 -8.31 25.14 3.93
C ARG A 143 -8.83 24.36 5.13
N ALA A 144 -10.03 23.79 5.02
CA ALA A 144 -10.63 22.98 6.08
C ALA A 144 -9.77 21.74 6.46
N GLU A 145 -9.14 21.10 5.47
CA GLU A 145 -8.22 19.97 5.72
C GLU A 145 -6.93 20.42 6.43
N ALA A 146 -6.36 21.57 6.06
CA ALA A 146 -5.17 22.11 6.75
C ALA A 146 -5.48 22.53 8.19
N GLU A 147 -6.59 23.25 8.39
CA GLU A 147 -7.05 23.73 9.70
C GLU A 147 -7.32 22.55 10.65
N LEU A 148 -8.09 21.56 10.19
CA LEU A 148 -8.36 20.35 10.97
C LEU A 148 -7.11 19.52 11.23
N ALA A 149 -6.25 19.29 10.22
CA ALA A 149 -5.04 18.50 10.43
C ALA A 149 -4.09 19.16 11.47
N GLN A 150 -4.05 20.49 11.52
CA GLN A 150 -3.32 21.25 12.53
C GLN A 150 -3.97 21.12 13.92
N GLU A 151 -5.31 21.15 14.03
CA GLU A 151 -6.06 20.89 15.28
C GLU A 151 -5.83 19.46 15.81
N LEU A 152 -5.71 18.48 14.91
CA LEU A 152 -5.37 17.10 15.24
C LEU A 152 -3.90 16.93 15.68
N GLY A 153 -3.05 17.97 15.57
CA GLY A 153 -1.65 17.94 16.01
C GLY A 153 -0.67 17.36 14.98
N LEU A 154 -1.08 17.25 13.72
CA LEU A 154 -0.26 16.71 12.62
C LEU A 154 0.68 17.80 12.07
N PRO A 155 1.75 17.47 11.30
CA PRO A 155 2.72 18.44 10.78
C PRO A 155 2.18 19.26 9.59
N ALA A 156 0.96 19.77 9.72
CA ALA A 156 0.17 20.44 8.69
C ALA A 156 0.40 21.95 8.68
N SER A 157 0.31 22.54 7.49
CA SER A 157 0.21 23.97 7.26
C SER A 157 -0.63 24.26 6.02
N TYR A 158 -1.29 25.43 5.96
CA TYR A 158 -1.81 25.96 4.71
C TYR A 158 -0.76 26.87 4.06
N THR A 159 -0.59 26.77 2.74
CA THR A 159 0.30 27.67 1.99
C THR A 159 -0.27 28.04 0.62
N THR A 160 0.07 29.23 0.11
CA THR A 160 -0.09 29.62 -1.30
C THR A 160 1.15 29.35 -2.14
N GLU A 161 2.29 29.10 -1.50
CA GLU A 161 3.55 28.79 -2.17
C GLU A 161 3.64 27.29 -2.46
N VAL A 162 3.14 26.89 -3.64
CA VAL A 162 3.17 25.51 -4.12
C VAL A 162 4.23 25.39 -5.23
N PRO A 163 5.32 24.61 -5.06
CA PRO A 163 6.42 24.54 -6.03
C PRO A 163 6.08 23.68 -7.28
N LEU A 164 5.04 24.08 -8.01
CA LEU A 164 4.63 23.55 -9.32
C LEU A 164 4.95 24.58 -10.42
N PRO A 165 5.16 24.16 -11.69
CA PRO A 165 5.47 25.07 -12.80
C PRO A 165 4.23 25.84 -13.34
N PHE A 166 3.12 25.82 -12.61
CA PHE A 166 1.87 26.52 -12.93
C PHE A 166 1.21 27.04 -11.63
N PRO A 167 0.34 28.07 -11.70
CA PRO A 167 -0.32 28.60 -10.52
C PRO A 167 -1.23 27.57 -9.84
N ALA A 168 -1.09 27.44 -8.52
CA ALA A 168 -2.09 26.86 -7.63
C ALA A 168 -2.60 27.97 -6.68
N LYS A 169 -3.86 27.91 -6.25
CA LYS A 169 -4.44 28.92 -5.34
C LYS A 169 -4.09 28.69 -3.87
N GLY A 170 -3.72 27.45 -3.54
CA GLY A 170 -3.29 27.06 -2.21
C GLY A 170 -3.11 25.56 -2.09
N ALA A 171 -2.51 25.11 -1.00
CA ALA A 171 -2.34 23.72 -0.65
C ALA A 171 -2.34 23.48 0.86
N VAL A 172 -2.74 22.27 1.27
CA VAL A 172 -2.28 21.67 2.52
C VAL A 172 -0.85 21.21 2.26
N ARG A 173 0.10 21.59 3.12
CA ARG A 173 1.48 21.10 3.12
C ARG A 173 1.73 20.33 4.40
N PHE A 174 2.21 19.09 4.27
CA PHE A 174 2.84 18.35 5.36
C PHE A 174 4.35 18.29 5.11
N ASP A 175 5.13 18.66 6.12
CA ASP A 175 6.59 18.54 6.09
C ASP A 175 7.07 17.18 6.64
N ARG A 176 8.36 16.87 6.46
CA ARG A 176 9.03 15.62 6.90
C ARG A 176 8.42 14.32 6.36
N GLN A 177 7.56 14.39 5.34
CA GLN A 177 7.07 13.24 4.59
C GLN A 177 8.24 12.62 3.79
N ALA A 178 8.02 11.55 3.02
CA ALA A 178 9.08 10.86 2.29
C ALA A 178 8.67 10.32 0.91
N GLN A 179 9.67 9.99 0.10
CA GLN A 179 9.52 9.16 -1.09
C GLN A 179 10.59 8.06 -1.15
N VAL A 180 10.25 6.94 -1.79
CA VAL A 180 11.15 5.79 -2.01
C VAL A 180 10.98 5.19 -3.40
N HIS A 181 12.06 4.60 -3.92
CA HIS A 181 11.95 3.59 -4.97
C HIS A 181 11.30 2.33 -4.38
N ALA A 182 9.97 2.21 -4.55
CA ALA A 182 9.15 1.23 -3.84
C ALA A 182 9.67 -0.22 -3.96
N VAL A 183 10.03 -0.68 -5.16
CA VAL A 183 10.49 -2.07 -5.36
C VAL A 183 11.84 -2.34 -4.68
N ARG A 184 12.84 -1.44 -4.81
CA ARG A 184 14.12 -1.56 -4.09
C ARG A 184 13.92 -1.56 -2.57
N TYR A 185 12.95 -0.81 -2.03
CA TYR A 185 12.60 -0.84 -0.61
C TYR A 185 12.06 -2.21 -0.18
N LEU A 186 11.07 -2.74 -0.91
CA LEU A 186 10.45 -4.05 -0.63
C LEU A 186 11.44 -5.20 -0.73
N GLN A 187 12.36 -5.14 -1.70
CA GLN A 187 13.46 -6.09 -1.82
C GLN A 187 14.47 -5.95 -0.66
N GLY A 188 14.67 -4.74 -0.13
CA GLY A 188 15.41 -4.51 1.10
C GLY A 188 14.78 -5.20 2.31
N LEU A 189 13.48 -5.02 2.52
CA LEU A 189 12.73 -5.72 3.58
C LEU A 189 12.82 -7.25 3.43
N ALA A 190 12.75 -7.78 2.21
CA ALA A 190 12.90 -9.22 1.97
C ALA A 190 14.31 -9.73 2.31
N ARG A 191 15.38 -8.98 1.97
CA ARG A 191 16.76 -9.32 2.38
C ARG A 191 16.99 -9.20 3.88
N ALA A 192 16.29 -8.28 4.55
CA ALA A 192 16.32 -8.13 6.00
C ALA A 192 15.50 -9.21 6.74
N LEU A 193 14.59 -9.88 6.03
CA LEU A 193 13.79 -11.00 6.55
C LEU A 193 14.50 -12.34 6.38
N ASP A 194 15.06 -12.61 5.20
CA ASP A 194 15.62 -13.91 4.80
C ASP A 194 16.95 -14.22 5.53
N GLY A 195 17.00 -15.35 6.26
CA GLY A 195 18.17 -15.77 7.05
C GLY A 195 17.80 -16.47 8.37
N ALA A 196 18.58 -16.26 9.43
CA ALA A 196 18.30 -16.88 10.72
C ALA A 196 16.95 -16.40 11.29
N GLY A 197 15.99 -17.32 11.46
CA GLY A 197 14.64 -17.02 11.95
C GLY A 197 13.65 -16.47 10.90
N GLY A 198 14.02 -16.37 9.62
CA GLY A 198 13.12 -15.90 8.58
C GLY A 198 13.43 -16.52 7.22
N ALA A 199 12.39 -16.92 6.47
CA ALA A 199 12.55 -17.50 5.13
C ALA A 199 11.55 -16.89 4.14
N VAL A 200 12.03 -16.51 2.97
CA VAL A 200 11.21 -15.99 1.86
C VAL A 200 11.09 -17.05 0.76
N PHE A 201 9.87 -17.38 0.37
CA PHE A 201 9.59 -18.21 -0.79
C PHE A 201 8.80 -17.45 -1.86
N GLU A 202 9.36 -17.37 -3.07
CA GLU A 202 8.69 -16.81 -4.25
C GLU A 202 7.99 -17.90 -5.06
N GLN A 203 7.18 -17.51 -6.05
CA GLN A 203 6.43 -18.40 -6.93
C GLN A 203 5.53 -19.43 -6.20
N SER A 204 5.28 -19.21 -4.91
CA SER A 204 4.74 -20.15 -3.93
C SER A 204 3.28 -19.80 -3.61
N ARG A 205 2.42 -19.91 -4.63
CA ARG A 205 1.02 -19.51 -4.55
C ARG A 205 0.24 -20.37 -3.56
N VAL A 206 -0.12 -19.79 -2.42
CA VAL A 206 -1.08 -20.37 -1.48
C VAL A 206 -2.40 -20.65 -2.18
N ARG A 207 -2.91 -21.87 -2.01
CA ARG A 207 -4.15 -22.40 -2.57
C ARG A 207 -5.24 -22.53 -1.50
N ALA A 208 -4.85 -22.86 -0.27
CA ALA A 208 -5.75 -22.96 0.88
C ALA A 208 -5.04 -22.55 2.18
N ILE A 209 -5.84 -22.05 3.13
CA ILE A 209 -5.47 -21.89 4.54
C ILE A 209 -6.53 -22.67 5.33
N ARG A 210 -6.12 -23.56 6.22
CA ARG A 210 -7.01 -24.36 7.08
C ARG A 210 -6.76 -23.99 8.52
N ASP A 211 -7.77 -23.38 9.16
CA ASP A 211 -7.75 -23.05 10.59
C ASP A 211 -7.58 -24.31 11.45
N GLY A 212 -6.91 -24.16 12.59
CA GLY A 212 -6.43 -25.27 13.41
C GLY A 212 -5.38 -24.82 14.41
N ALA A 213 -4.75 -25.78 15.07
CA ALA A 213 -3.60 -25.57 15.94
C ALA A 213 -2.62 -26.75 15.76
N PRO A 214 -1.59 -26.63 14.90
CA PRO A 214 -1.25 -25.46 14.06
C PRO A 214 -2.25 -25.21 12.91
N VAL A 215 -2.22 -23.99 12.37
CA VAL A 215 -2.86 -23.63 11.09
C VAL A 215 -2.04 -24.23 9.94
N LEU A 216 -2.71 -24.75 8.91
CA LEU A 216 -2.05 -25.32 7.73
C LEU A 216 -2.23 -24.40 6.51
N VAL A 217 -1.11 -23.93 5.95
CA VAL A 217 -1.07 -23.14 4.71
C VAL A 217 -0.57 -24.06 3.58
N GLU A 218 -1.38 -24.26 2.55
CA GLU A 218 -1.08 -25.18 1.45
C GLU A 218 -0.74 -24.41 0.16
N THR A 219 0.40 -24.75 -0.45
CA THR A 219 0.79 -24.30 -1.81
C THR A 219 0.76 -25.50 -2.78
N GLU A 220 1.29 -25.32 -3.98
CA GLU A 220 1.42 -26.40 -4.97
C GLU A 220 2.70 -27.24 -4.82
N GLY A 221 3.79 -26.64 -4.30
CA GLY A 221 5.08 -27.33 -4.09
C GLY A 221 5.31 -27.80 -2.65
N GLY A 222 4.51 -27.34 -1.69
CA GLY A 222 4.74 -27.60 -0.27
C GLY A 222 3.71 -26.97 0.67
N ARG A 223 3.93 -27.15 1.98
CA ARG A 223 3.03 -26.70 3.06
C ARG A 223 3.81 -26.00 4.17
N VAL A 224 3.15 -25.05 4.85
CA VAL A 224 3.64 -24.47 6.11
C VAL A 224 2.67 -24.87 7.22
N ARG A 225 3.18 -25.46 8.31
CA ARG A 225 2.49 -25.50 9.61
C ARG A 225 2.92 -24.28 10.39
N ALA A 226 1.98 -23.45 10.81
CA ALA A 226 2.27 -22.25 11.60
C ALA A 226 1.36 -22.14 12.82
N ARG A 227 1.83 -21.51 13.89
CA ARG A 227 0.99 -21.21 15.06
C ARG A 227 -0.06 -20.17 14.68
N ASP A 228 0.37 -19.10 14.02
CA ASP A 228 -0.45 -17.98 13.57
C ASP A 228 -0.16 -17.64 12.09
N VAL A 229 -1.09 -16.97 11.39
CA VAL A 229 -0.99 -16.66 9.95
C VAL A 229 -1.42 -15.23 9.65
N VAL A 230 -0.69 -14.50 8.80
CA VAL A 230 -1.03 -13.14 8.37
C VAL A 230 -1.31 -13.10 6.86
N VAL A 231 -2.54 -12.78 6.47
CA VAL A 231 -2.98 -12.68 5.07
C VAL A 231 -2.89 -11.23 4.59
N ALA A 232 -1.86 -10.89 3.81
CA ALA A 232 -1.54 -9.54 3.35
C ALA A 232 -1.67 -9.36 1.81
N THR A 233 -2.53 -10.16 1.18
CA THR A 233 -2.61 -10.35 -0.28
C THR A 233 -3.34 -9.25 -1.07
N ASN A 234 -3.54 -8.06 -0.49
CA ASN A 234 -4.43 -6.96 -0.94
C ASN A 234 -5.91 -7.36 -1.01
N LEU A 235 -6.25 -8.38 -1.81
CA LEU A 235 -7.52 -9.12 -1.71
C LEU A 235 -7.28 -10.39 -0.87
N PRO A 236 -7.86 -10.50 0.34
CA PRO A 236 -7.66 -11.67 1.20
C PRO A 236 -8.11 -12.99 0.57
N ILE A 237 -7.51 -14.08 1.05
CA ILE A 237 -7.95 -15.45 0.80
C ILE A 237 -8.37 -16.10 2.12
N GLY A 238 -9.34 -17.03 2.09
CA GLY A 238 -9.87 -17.66 3.31
C GLY A 238 -10.85 -16.79 4.11
N ASP A 239 -11.18 -15.59 3.65
CA ASP A 239 -12.11 -14.65 4.32
C ASP A 239 -13.60 -14.95 4.06
N HIS A 240 -13.89 -16.02 3.30
CA HIS A 240 -15.22 -16.37 2.79
C HIS A 240 -15.95 -15.21 2.06
N GLY A 241 -15.19 -14.27 1.47
CA GLY A 241 -15.72 -13.10 0.76
C GLY A 241 -16.12 -11.93 1.66
N ARG A 242 -15.76 -11.92 2.96
CA ARG A 242 -15.98 -10.78 3.87
C ARG A 242 -15.47 -9.48 3.28
N PHE A 243 -14.23 -9.44 2.79
CA PHE A 243 -13.61 -8.21 2.27
C PHE A 243 -14.03 -7.91 0.82
N ALA A 244 -14.54 -8.89 0.08
CA ALA A 244 -15.24 -8.64 -1.19
C ALA A 244 -16.59 -7.90 -1.01
N ARG A 245 -17.15 -7.88 0.21
CA ARG A 245 -18.32 -7.07 0.61
C ARG A 245 -17.93 -5.71 1.24
N LEU A 246 -16.74 -5.62 1.85
CA LEU A 246 -16.29 -4.45 2.62
C LEU A 246 -15.26 -3.55 1.89
N CYS A 247 -14.69 -4.02 0.78
CA CYS A 247 -13.92 -3.20 -0.17
C CYS A 247 -14.66 -3.06 -1.51
N ARG A 248 -14.49 -1.92 -2.17
CA ARG A 248 -14.65 -1.77 -3.62
C ARG A 248 -13.27 -1.78 -4.27
N LEU A 249 -13.13 -2.46 -5.41
CA LEU A 249 -11.88 -2.43 -6.18
C LEU A 249 -11.82 -1.15 -7.01
N HIS A 250 -10.69 -0.45 -6.94
CA HIS A 250 -10.47 0.79 -7.67
C HIS A 250 -9.15 0.75 -8.43
N ARG A 251 -9.20 1.00 -9.74
CA ARG A 251 -8.01 1.08 -10.60
C ARG A 251 -7.53 2.52 -10.68
N SER A 252 -6.23 2.73 -10.78
CA SER A 252 -5.62 4.05 -11.02
C SER A 252 -4.39 3.90 -11.91
N TYR A 253 -4.13 4.92 -12.73
CA TYR A 253 -3.18 4.89 -13.83
C TYR A 253 -2.02 5.85 -13.55
N VAL A 254 -0.82 5.53 -14.03
CA VAL A 254 0.39 6.35 -13.90
C VAL A 254 1.17 6.31 -15.22
N VAL A 255 1.69 7.46 -15.64
CA VAL A 255 2.78 7.55 -16.63
C VAL A 255 4.04 8.06 -15.95
N ALA A 256 5.22 7.66 -16.42
CA ALA A 256 6.50 8.30 -16.08
C ALA A 256 7.16 8.79 -17.37
N SER A 257 7.27 10.11 -17.49
CA SER A 257 7.90 10.81 -18.60
C SER A 257 9.29 11.30 -18.19
N PRO A 258 10.32 11.19 -19.07
CA PRO A 258 11.58 11.88 -18.86
C PRO A 258 11.35 13.40 -18.74
N THR A 259 12.15 14.08 -17.90
CA THR A 259 12.06 15.53 -17.69
C THR A 259 13.44 16.16 -17.57
N ALA A 260 13.56 17.44 -17.96
CA ALA A 260 14.75 18.26 -17.66
C ALA A 260 14.66 18.94 -16.28
N ALA A 261 13.51 18.86 -15.60
CA ALA A 261 13.28 19.41 -14.28
C ALA A 261 12.39 18.47 -13.43
N LEU A 262 12.94 17.96 -12.33
CA LEU A 262 12.24 17.05 -11.39
C LEU A 262 11.09 17.72 -10.62
N GLY A 263 11.09 19.06 -10.52
CA GLY A 263 10.54 19.76 -9.37
C GLY A 263 11.51 19.75 -8.18
N GLY A 264 11.14 20.41 -7.08
CA GLY A 264 11.91 20.37 -5.83
C GLY A 264 11.70 19.08 -5.03
N ASP A 265 12.17 19.06 -3.79
CA ASP A 265 11.95 17.94 -2.84
C ASP A 265 10.52 17.94 -2.28
N ALA A 266 9.58 17.70 -3.18
CA ALA A 266 8.15 17.80 -2.96
C ALA A 266 7.37 16.75 -3.75
N THR A 267 6.22 16.36 -3.20
CA THR A 267 5.27 15.42 -3.80
C THR A 267 3.86 16.01 -3.73
N PHE A 268 3.03 15.81 -4.76
CA PHE A 268 1.81 16.63 -4.92
C PHE A 268 0.58 15.81 -5.30
N ILE A 269 -0.61 16.13 -4.80
CA ILE A 269 -1.90 15.59 -5.27
C ILE A 269 -2.98 16.69 -5.34
N SER A 270 -3.82 16.69 -6.37
CA SER A 270 -4.87 17.72 -6.53
C SER A 270 -6.09 17.44 -5.65
N ALA A 271 -6.68 18.48 -5.08
CA ALA A 271 -8.02 18.48 -4.49
C ALA A 271 -9.12 18.60 -5.56
N ASP A 272 -8.81 19.15 -6.74
CA ASP A 272 -9.67 19.21 -7.91
C ASP A 272 -9.80 17.85 -8.62
N GLU A 273 -10.89 17.70 -9.36
CA GLU A 273 -11.11 16.62 -10.34
C GLU A 273 -10.96 17.12 -11.79
N PRO A 274 -10.43 16.31 -12.73
CA PRO A 274 -9.98 14.93 -12.56
C PRO A 274 -8.64 14.84 -11.83
N MET A 275 -8.57 14.04 -10.77
CA MET A 275 -7.43 13.99 -9.85
C MET A 275 -6.09 13.78 -10.56
N ARG A 276 -5.07 14.53 -10.13
CA ARG A 276 -3.67 14.41 -10.57
C ARG A 276 -2.75 14.25 -9.37
N SER A 277 -1.85 13.28 -9.44
CA SER A 277 -0.80 13.02 -8.46
C SER A 277 0.57 13.12 -9.14
N ILE A 278 1.38 14.10 -8.74
CA ILE A 278 2.71 14.36 -9.31
C ILE A 278 3.80 13.93 -8.32
N LEU A 279 4.90 13.38 -8.85
CA LEU A 279 6.13 13.07 -8.11
C LEU A 279 7.35 13.10 -9.05
N GLY A 280 8.43 13.76 -8.66
CA GLY A 280 9.72 13.70 -9.33
C GLY A 280 10.61 12.58 -8.78
N THR A 281 11.32 11.85 -9.64
CA THR A 281 12.30 10.84 -9.23
C THR A 281 13.47 10.74 -10.20
N ARG A 282 14.69 10.55 -9.68
CA ARG A 282 15.88 10.23 -10.46
C ARG A 282 16.14 8.74 -10.39
N ILE A 283 16.26 8.09 -11.54
CA ILE A 283 16.47 6.65 -11.68
C ILE A 283 17.65 6.42 -12.62
N ASP A 284 18.71 5.82 -12.09
CA ASP A 284 19.89 5.37 -12.84
C ASP A 284 20.51 6.46 -13.75
N GLY A 285 20.49 7.71 -13.25
CA GLY A 285 21.00 8.91 -13.92
C GLY A 285 19.94 9.75 -14.65
N THR A 286 18.77 9.18 -14.97
CA THR A 286 17.70 9.85 -15.72
C THR A 286 16.62 10.41 -14.79
N ASP A 287 16.16 11.63 -15.07
CA ASP A 287 15.08 12.28 -14.35
C ASP A 287 13.72 11.97 -14.97
N TYR A 288 12.79 11.51 -14.13
CA TYR A 288 11.41 11.21 -14.50
C TYR A 288 10.44 12.01 -13.64
N ILE A 289 9.35 12.47 -14.26
CA ILE A 289 8.18 12.97 -13.56
C ILE A 289 7.02 11.98 -13.76
N LEU A 290 6.46 11.53 -12.63
CA LEU A 290 5.33 10.61 -12.60
C LEU A 290 4.04 11.43 -12.51
N VAL A 291 3.10 11.16 -13.41
CA VAL A 291 1.75 11.72 -13.37
C VAL A 291 0.76 10.56 -13.20
N GLY A 292 0.24 10.43 -12.00
CA GLY A 292 -0.84 9.51 -11.64
C GLY A 292 -2.21 10.16 -11.68
N GLY A 293 -3.26 9.38 -11.95
CA GLY A 293 -4.63 9.89 -11.98
C GLY A 293 -5.58 8.92 -12.71
N GLU A 294 -6.57 9.50 -13.39
CA GLU A 294 -7.50 8.81 -14.31
C GLU A 294 -8.09 7.51 -13.74
N GLY A 295 -8.38 7.47 -12.45
CA GLY A 295 -8.88 6.27 -11.79
C GLY A 295 -10.35 5.97 -12.07
N HIS A 296 -10.79 4.77 -11.68
CA HIS A 296 -12.20 4.37 -11.66
C HIS A 296 -12.45 3.13 -10.78
N PRO A 297 -13.67 2.92 -10.27
CA PRO A 297 -14.09 1.63 -9.70
C PRO A 297 -14.11 0.50 -10.74
N VAL A 298 -13.98 -0.74 -10.27
CA VAL A 298 -13.93 -1.98 -11.09
C VAL A 298 -15.13 -2.87 -10.74
N PRO A 299 -15.82 -3.49 -11.73
CA PRO A 299 -15.64 -3.36 -13.18
C PRO A 299 -16.09 -2.00 -13.74
N GLY A 300 -15.59 -1.67 -14.93
CA GLY A 300 -15.77 -0.39 -15.61
C GLY A 300 -14.44 0.18 -16.13
N GLY A 301 -14.46 1.42 -16.62
CA GLY A 301 -13.25 2.20 -16.91
C GLY A 301 -13.06 2.68 -18.36
N GLY A 302 -13.64 2.00 -19.35
CA GLY A 302 -13.35 2.31 -20.76
C GLY A 302 -11.93 1.88 -21.17
N ALA A 303 -11.39 2.45 -22.25
CA ALA A 303 -10.10 2.05 -22.81
C ALA A 303 -8.91 2.55 -21.94
N PRO A 304 -7.97 1.67 -21.54
CA PRO A 304 -6.74 2.07 -20.84
C PRO A 304 -5.90 3.12 -21.58
N GLY A 305 -5.81 3.00 -22.92
CA GLY A 305 -4.97 3.89 -23.75
C GLY A 305 -5.39 5.35 -23.68
N GLU A 306 -6.68 5.66 -23.60
CA GLU A 306 -7.16 7.04 -23.44
C GLU A 306 -6.76 7.66 -22.10
N ARG A 307 -6.76 6.85 -21.02
CA ARG A 307 -6.38 7.28 -19.67
C ARG A 307 -4.89 7.59 -19.62
N PHE A 308 -4.06 6.72 -20.19
CA PHE A 308 -2.64 7.01 -20.38
C PHE A 308 -2.40 8.25 -21.25
N GLY A 309 -3.12 8.39 -22.37
CA GLY A 309 -3.06 9.58 -23.23
C GLY A 309 -3.39 10.88 -22.50
N ARG A 310 -4.43 10.90 -21.65
CA ARG A 310 -4.77 12.09 -20.83
C ARG A 310 -3.72 12.41 -19.76
N LEU A 311 -3.03 11.40 -19.21
CA LEU A 311 -1.92 11.61 -18.28
C LEU A 311 -0.64 12.09 -19.00
N ALA A 312 -0.35 11.54 -20.18
CA ALA A 312 0.77 11.93 -21.03
C ALA A 312 0.62 13.37 -21.52
N THR A 313 -0.55 13.74 -22.04
CA THR A 313 -0.88 15.12 -22.42
C THR A 313 -0.74 16.08 -21.24
N TYR A 314 -1.20 15.71 -20.03
CA TYR A 314 -0.99 16.53 -18.84
C TYR A 314 0.52 16.68 -18.50
N ALA A 315 1.31 15.60 -18.56
CA ALA A 315 2.74 15.65 -18.33
C ALA A 315 3.47 16.57 -19.34
N ARG A 316 3.14 16.46 -20.63
CA ARG A 316 3.72 17.28 -21.70
C ARG A 316 3.31 18.76 -21.58
N GLU A 317 2.03 19.05 -21.38
CA GLU A 317 1.48 20.41 -21.51
C GLU A 317 1.49 21.22 -20.21
N ARG A 318 1.39 20.55 -19.04
CA ARG A 318 1.42 21.23 -17.73
C ARG A 318 2.77 21.13 -17.03
N LEU A 319 3.63 20.18 -17.38
CA LEU A 319 4.91 19.94 -16.71
C LEU A 319 6.14 19.99 -17.65
N GLY A 320 5.94 20.19 -18.96
CA GLY A 320 7.03 20.25 -19.94
C GLY A 320 7.78 18.92 -20.14
N ALA A 321 7.18 17.80 -19.74
CA ALA A 321 7.82 16.49 -19.80
C ALA A 321 7.82 15.90 -21.22
N GLY A 322 8.74 14.97 -21.47
CA GLY A 322 8.78 14.20 -22.72
C GLY A 322 7.65 13.17 -22.82
N GLU A 323 7.65 12.43 -23.93
CA GLU A 323 6.73 11.29 -24.09
C GLU A 323 6.98 10.21 -23.02
N PRO A 324 5.94 9.51 -22.53
CA PRO A 324 6.09 8.48 -21.49
C PRO A 324 7.06 7.37 -21.89
N ALA A 325 8.08 7.16 -21.06
CA ALA A 325 8.96 5.98 -21.16
C ALA A 325 8.33 4.74 -20.51
N TYR A 326 7.41 4.96 -19.55
CA TYR A 326 6.72 3.93 -18.77
C TYR A 326 5.27 4.35 -18.49
N GLN A 327 4.35 3.40 -18.47
CA GLN A 327 2.94 3.58 -18.16
C GLN A 327 2.38 2.29 -17.53
N TRP A 328 1.69 2.41 -16.39
CA TRP A 328 1.15 1.26 -15.67
C TRP A 328 -0.13 1.59 -14.92
N SER A 329 -0.84 0.56 -14.45
CA SER A 329 -2.02 0.73 -13.61
C SER A 329 -1.97 -0.17 -12.38
N THR A 330 -2.37 0.35 -11.23
CA THR A 330 -2.53 -0.40 -9.98
C THR A 330 -4.01 -0.57 -9.63
N GLN A 331 -4.34 -1.49 -8.72
CA GLN A 331 -5.72 -1.79 -8.33
C GLN A 331 -5.85 -2.06 -6.83
N ASP A 332 -6.47 -1.12 -6.13
CA ASP A 332 -6.50 -1.05 -4.67
C ASP A 332 -7.83 -1.54 -4.08
N CYS A 333 -7.74 -2.17 -2.90
CA CYS A 333 -8.88 -2.43 -2.02
C CYS A 333 -9.27 -1.12 -1.32
N MET A 334 -10.37 -0.48 -1.76
CA MET A 334 -10.90 0.74 -1.15
C MET A 334 -11.97 0.36 -0.12
N PRO A 335 -11.73 0.56 1.19
CA PRO A 335 -12.69 0.21 2.23
C PRO A 335 -13.96 1.06 2.10
N SER A 336 -15.10 0.50 2.53
CA SER A 336 -16.39 1.18 2.55
C SER A 336 -16.45 2.37 3.51
N ASP A 337 -15.74 2.29 4.65
CA ASP A 337 -15.72 3.30 5.71
C ASP A 337 -14.51 4.25 5.66
N GLY A 338 -13.60 4.06 4.70
CA GLY A 338 -12.40 4.88 4.54
C GLY A 338 -11.20 4.51 5.44
N LEU A 339 -11.31 3.48 6.29
CA LEU A 339 -10.24 3.03 7.20
C LEU A 339 -9.68 1.64 6.79
N PRO A 340 -8.37 1.37 6.93
CA PRO A 340 -7.80 0.05 6.68
C PRO A 340 -8.36 -1.04 7.61
N TYR A 341 -8.22 -2.30 7.22
CA TYR A 341 -8.61 -3.45 8.03
C TYR A 341 -7.35 -4.25 8.42
N ALA A 342 -7.05 -4.35 9.72
CA ALA A 342 -5.94 -5.09 10.28
C ALA A 342 -6.33 -5.77 11.61
N GLY A 343 -6.07 -7.06 11.75
CA GLY A 343 -6.50 -7.86 12.90
C GLY A 343 -6.97 -9.27 12.50
N PRO A 344 -7.84 -9.94 13.27
CA PRO A 344 -8.39 -11.26 12.92
C PRO A 344 -9.15 -11.26 11.58
N ILE A 345 -9.02 -12.31 10.77
CA ILE A 345 -9.65 -12.38 9.43
C ILE A 345 -11.19 -12.37 9.49
N ALA A 346 -11.76 -12.87 10.59
CA ALA A 346 -13.19 -12.85 10.89
C ALA A 346 -13.42 -12.82 12.42
N PRO A 347 -14.60 -12.39 12.89
CA PRO A 347 -14.96 -12.48 14.30
C PRO A 347 -14.79 -13.91 14.84
N GLY A 348 -14.08 -14.06 15.97
CA GLY A 348 -13.79 -15.35 16.60
C GLY A 348 -12.60 -16.13 16.03
N ALA A 349 -12.01 -15.70 14.91
CA ALA A 349 -10.74 -16.26 14.43
C ALA A 349 -9.61 -15.92 15.42
N ARG A 350 -8.79 -16.91 15.78
CA ARG A 350 -7.69 -16.74 16.75
C ARG A 350 -6.31 -16.67 16.11
N HIS A 351 -6.08 -17.50 15.09
CA HIS A 351 -4.76 -17.77 14.52
C HIS A 351 -4.61 -17.32 13.06
N ILE A 352 -5.63 -16.66 12.51
CA ILE A 352 -5.60 -16.14 11.14
C ILE A 352 -5.95 -14.65 11.18
N HIS A 353 -4.98 -13.84 10.79
CA HIS A 353 -5.03 -12.39 10.72
C HIS A 353 -5.04 -11.92 9.27
N VAL A 354 -5.45 -10.67 9.04
CA VAL A 354 -5.57 -10.06 7.72
C VAL A 354 -5.02 -8.65 7.74
N ILE A 355 -4.47 -8.19 6.61
CA ILE A 355 -4.18 -6.78 6.33
C ILE A 355 -4.72 -6.43 4.93
N THR A 356 -5.70 -5.53 4.88
CA THR A 356 -6.38 -5.11 3.63
C THR A 356 -7.01 -3.72 3.76
N GLY A 357 -7.71 -3.23 2.74
CA GLY A 357 -8.39 -1.93 2.76
C GLY A 357 -7.46 -0.71 2.75
N LEU A 358 -6.25 -0.81 2.21
CA LEU A 358 -5.19 0.21 2.39
C LEU A 358 -5.42 1.55 1.66
N ARG A 359 -6.57 1.74 0.98
CA ARG A 359 -7.05 3.03 0.42
C ARG A 359 -6.04 3.73 -0.50
N LYS A 360 -5.38 3.00 -1.42
CA LYS A 360 -4.28 3.43 -2.31
C LYS A 360 -2.96 3.82 -1.62
N TRP A 361 -3.01 4.34 -0.39
CA TRP A 361 -1.87 4.75 0.42
C TRP A 361 -1.17 3.56 1.09
N GLY A 362 -0.87 2.52 0.32
CA GLY A 362 -0.40 1.24 0.83
C GLY A 362 0.94 1.28 1.56
N LEU A 363 1.82 2.25 1.26
CA LEU A 363 3.14 2.32 1.89
C LEU A 363 3.07 2.70 3.38
N THR A 364 2.27 3.70 3.73
CA THR A 364 2.06 4.15 5.13
C THR A 364 0.95 3.36 5.81
N ASN A 365 -0.27 3.26 5.25
CA ASN A 365 -1.36 2.47 5.85
C ASN A 365 -0.98 0.99 6.02
N GLY A 366 -0.24 0.42 5.07
CA GLY A 366 0.19 -0.99 5.12
C GLY A 366 1.26 -1.25 6.16
N THR A 367 2.15 -0.28 6.39
CA THR A 367 3.15 -0.33 7.47
C THR A 367 2.47 -0.15 8.84
N ALA A 368 1.57 0.82 8.99
CA ALA A 368 0.79 1.02 10.22
C ALA A 368 -0.04 -0.23 10.59
N ALA A 369 -0.77 -0.80 9.62
CA ALA A 369 -1.53 -2.04 9.79
C ALA A 369 -0.64 -3.24 10.14
N ALA A 370 0.57 -3.32 9.58
CA ALA A 370 1.53 -4.37 9.88
C ALA A 370 2.05 -4.29 11.32
N LEU A 371 2.32 -3.08 11.84
CA LEU A 371 2.69 -2.88 13.24
C LEU A 371 1.58 -3.34 14.19
N VAL A 372 0.32 -2.95 13.92
CA VAL A 372 -0.86 -3.38 14.70
C VAL A 372 -1.01 -4.90 14.74
N VAL A 373 -0.81 -5.60 13.61
CA VAL A 373 -0.90 -7.07 13.56
C VAL A 373 0.31 -7.74 14.20
N ALA A 374 1.52 -7.20 14.02
CA ALA A 374 2.72 -7.72 14.68
C ALA A 374 2.60 -7.61 16.21
N ASP A 375 2.02 -6.52 16.73
CA ASP A 375 1.71 -6.36 18.15
C ASP A 375 0.72 -7.44 18.63
N ALA A 376 -0.42 -7.58 17.94
CA ALA A 376 -1.46 -8.55 18.31
C ALA A 376 -0.96 -10.00 18.33
N VAL A 377 -0.23 -10.44 17.31
CA VAL A 377 0.37 -11.80 17.23
C VAL A 377 1.40 -12.02 18.34
N SER A 378 2.12 -10.96 18.73
CA SER A 378 3.11 -10.99 19.82
C SER A 378 2.48 -10.87 21.22
N GLY A 379 1.15 -10.81 21.34
CA GLY A 379 0.44 -10.60 22.61
C GLY A 379 0.56 -9.19 23.20
N LEU A 380 1.04 -8.21 22.40
CA LEU A 380 1.17 -6.81 22.78
C LEU A 380 -0.10 -6.02 22.41
N ARG A 381 -0.26 -4.83 23.01
CA ARG A 381 -1.37 -3.91 22.70
C ARG A 381 -0.85 -2.75 21.86
N SER A 382 -1.31 -2.66 20.61
CA SER A 382 -1.10 -1.48 19.76
C SER A 382 -2.11 -0.38 20.11
N PRO A 383 -1.73 0.91 20.21
CA PRO A 383 -2.67 1.99 20.50
C PRO A 383 -3.73 2.14 19.39
N TRP A 384 -3.38 1.82 18.14
CA TRP A 384 -4.26 1.94 16.98
C TRP A 384 -5.11 0.69 16.70
N ALA A 385 -5.07 -0.33 17.57
CA ALA A 385 -5.76 -1.61 17.34
C ALA A 385 -7.28 -1.45 17.13
N GLY A 386 -7.94 -0.56 17.89
CA GLY A 386 -9.37 -0.29 17.73
C GLY A 386 -9.73 0.47 16.45
N LEU A 387 -8.82 1.31 15.94
CA LEU A 387 -9.02 2.06 14.69
C LEU A 387 -8.93 1.15 13.45
N PHE A 388 -7.98 0.20 13.48
CA PHE A 388 -7.70 -0.67 12.35
C PHE A 388 -8.53 -1.97 12.37
N ASP A 389 -9.21 -2.31 13.47
CA ASP A 389 -9.90 -3.59 13.68
C ASP A 389 -10.62 -4.11 12.43
N SER A 390 -10.16 -5.27 11.92
CA SER A 390 -10.71 -5.96 10.77
C SER A 390 -12.08 -6.61 11.02
N THR A 391 -12.49 -6.74 12.29
CA THR A 391 -13.75 -7.37 12.70
C THR A 391 -14.91 -6.38 12.89
N ARG A 392 -14.60 -5.08 13.08
CA ARG A 392 -15.54 -3.97 13.28
C ARG A 392 -16.75 -3.93 12.34
N ASP A 393 -17.81 -3.29 12.79
CA ASP A 393 -19.00 -3.02 12.00
C ASP A 393 -18.75 -1.88 11.01
N ALA A 394 -18.56 -2.25 9.74
CA ALA A 394 -18.49 -1.33 8.61
C ALA A 394 -19.67 -1.58 7.65
N PRO A 395 -20.24 -0.53 7.02
CA PRO A 395 -21.30 -0.69 6.03
C PRO A 395 -20.81 -1.53 4.84
N PRO A 396 -21.67 -2.37 4.22
CA PRO A 396 -21.32 -3.03 2.97
C PRO A 396 -21.17 -2.01 1.85
N VAL A 397 -20.31 -2.31 0.87
CA VAL A 397 -20.29 -1.57 -0.39
C VAL A 397 -21.64 -1.79 -1.13
N PRO A 398 -22.27 -0.74 -1.68
CA PRO A 398 -23.47 -0.88 -2.49
C PRO A 398 -23.28 -1.83 -3.67
N ARG A 399 -24.25 -2.71 -3.91
CA ARG A 399 -24.30 -3.49 -5.14
C ARG A 399 -24.83 -2.58 -6.26
N ARG A 400 -24.04 -2.40 -7.32
CA ARG A 400 -24.43 -1.58 -8.47
C ARG A 400 -25.53 -2.23 -9.29
N GLU A 401 -26.71 -1.63 -9.29
CA GLU A 401 -27.61 -1.63 -10.44
C GLU A 401 -27.63 -0.25 -11.13
N ASP A 402 -27.53 0.84 -10.36
CA ASP A 402 -27.43 2.21 -10.91
C ASP A 402 -26.00 2.64 -11.25
N GLY A 403 -25.84 3.25 -12.43
CA GLY A 403 -24.55 3.62 -13.03
C GLY A 403 -24.30 5.13 -13.12
N ALA A 404 -24.12 5.83 -12.00
CA ALA A 404 -23.63 7.22 -12.00
C ALA A 404 -22.83 7.60 -10.72
N ALA A 405 -21.83 8.47 -10.90
CA ALA A 405 -21.13 9.30 -9.90
C ALA A 405 -20.83 8.72 -8.50
N GLU A 406 -19.57 8.29 -8.23
CA GLU A 406 -19.17 7.96 -6.85
C GLU A 406 -17.65 8.07 -6.55
N ASP A 407 -17.18 9.30 -6.29
CA ASP A 407 -16.11 9.56 -5.29
C ASP A 407 -16.65 10.30 -4.04
N ARG A 408 -17.89 10.83 -4.11
CA ARG A 408 -18.56 11.59 -3.03
C ARG A 408 -18.82 10.80 -1.75
N ALA A 409 -18.83 9.47 -1.79
CA ALA A 409 -19.16 8.61 -0.65
C ALA A 409 -18.14 8.66 0.51
N ALA A 410 -17.01 9.37 0.35
CA ALA A 410 -16.07 9.70 1.42
C ALA A 410 -15.88 11.21 1.64
N GLU A 411 -16.68 12.05 0.97
CA GLU A 411 -16.56 13.52 0.93
C GLU A 411 -17.89 14.23 1.30
N ALA A 412 -18.76 13.58 2.08
CA ALA A 412 -20.06 14.09 2.49
C ALA A 412 -19.94 15.14 3.62
N ALA A 413 -19.63 16.39 3.25
CA ALA A 413 -19.71 17.52 4.17
C ALA A 413 -21.17 17.81 4.58
N PRO A 414 -21.44 18.16 5.85
CA PRO A 414 -22.78 18.55 6.29
C PRO A 414 -23.18 19.90 5.69
N ALA A 415 -24.46 20.06 5.35
CA ALA A 415 -25.01 21.36 5.01
C ALA A 415 -24.89 22.32 6.20
N ALA A 416 -24.55 23.59 5.94
CA ALA A 416 -24.18 24.55 6.97
C ALA A 416 -25.26 24.73 8.05
N ALA A 417 -24.87 24.51 9.31
CA ALA A 417 -25.72 24.81 10.46
C ALA A 417 -25.90 26.34 10.59
N GLY A 418 -27.15 26.81 10.58
CA GLY A 418 -27.48 28.21 10.81
C GLY A 418 -27.11 28.68 12.23
N PRO A 419 -26.91 30.00 12.45
CA PRO A 419 -26.46 30.54 13.72
C PRO A 419 -27.44 30.25 14.88
N PRO A 420 -26.94 30.08 16.11
CA PRO A 420 -27.75 29.63 17.24
C PRO A 420 -28.82 30.66 17.63
N ARG A 421 -30.09 30.23 17.62
CA ARG A 421 -31.20 31.04 18.17
C ARG A 421 -31.15 31.06 19.69
N GLN A 422 -31.03 32.25 20.26
CA GLN A 422 -31.17 32.50 21.69
C GLN A 422 -32.59 32.13 22.19
N GLY A 423 -32.72 31.73 23.46
CA GLY A 423 -33.91 31.04 23.95
C GLY A 423 -34.91 31.89 24.75
N ARG A 424 -36.21 31.59 24.54
CA ARG A 424 -37.35 31.51 25.51
C ARG A 424 -37.62 32.71 26.46
N PRO A 425 -38.90 33.11 26.59
CA PRO A 425 -39.89 32.38 27.44
C PRO A 425 -41.23 32.12 26.71
N SER A 426 -42.24 31.35 27.15
CA SER A 426 -42.46 30.20 28.06
C SER A 426 -43.90 30.26 28.64
N TRP A 427 -44.86 29.56 28.01
CA TRP A 427 -46.26 29.36 28.46
C TRP A 427 -46.82 28.05 27.84
N GLY A 428 -47.92 27.43 28.31
CA GLY A 428 -48.74 27.74 29.50
C GLY A 428 -50.05 26.96 29.64
N ARG A 429 -50.02 25.61 29.77
CA ARG A 429 -51.20 24.68 29.88
C ARG A 429 -51.95 24.51 28.52
N ALA A 430 -52.90 23.59 28.29
CA ALA A 430 -53.63 22.63 29.15
C ALA A 430 -53.83 21.23 28.46
N ARG A 431 -54.81 20.41 28.89
CA ARG A 431 -55.01 18.98 28.54
C ARG A 431 -56.29 18.69 27.73
N ALA A 432 -56.22 17.66 26.85
CA ALA A 432 -57.26 16.63 26.56
C ALA A 432 -58.62 17.09 25.94
N PRO A 433 -59.51 16.20 25.41
CA PRO A 433 -59.51 14.71 25.45
C PRO A 433 -59.69 14.01 24.06
N SER A 434 -60.07 12.73 24.11
CA SER A 434 -60.11 11.72 23.03
C SER A 434 -61.50 11.43 22.42
N SER A 435 -61.54 10.76 21.26
CA SER A 435 -62.72 10.03 20.75
C SER A 435 -62.31 8.76 19.94
N THR A 436 -63.25 7.83 19.72
CA THR A 436 -63.00 6.47 19.21
C THR A 436 -64.10 5.93 18.29
N SER A 437 -63.74 5.25 17.19
CA SER A 437 -64.57 4.29 16.43
C SER A 437 -63.69 3.53 15.41
N THR A 438 -63.43 2.21 15.47
CA THR A 438 -64.29 1.03 15.23
C THR A 438 -64.78 0.83 13.79
N GLY A 439 -64.27 -0.22 13.12
CA GLY A 439 -64.71 -0.77 11.83
C GLY A 439 -63.89 -2.03 11.48
N SER A 440 -64.48 -3.08 10.86
CA SER A 440 -63.86 -4.43 10.94
C SER A 440 -64.25 -5.46 9.86
N ARG A 441 -63.27 -6.31 9.47
CA ARG A 441 -63.38 -7.63 8.78
C ARG A 441 -63.89 -7.61 7.31
N PRO A 442 -63.77 -8.72 6.53
CA PRO A 442 -63.19 -10.07 6.79
C PRO A 442 -62.01 -10.47 5.84
N PRO A 443 -61.40 -11.67 5.99
CA PRO A 443 -60.26 -12.14 5.18
C PRO A 443 -60.63 -13.16 4.06
N SER A 444 -59.67 -13.44 3.16
CA SER A 444 -59.70 -14.52 2.15
C SER A 444 -58.58 -15.57 2.37
N THR A 445 -58.62 -16.70 1.65
CA THR A 445 -57.84 -17.92 1.96
C THR A 445 -57.25 -18.65 0.73
N GLN A 446 -56.30 -19.57 0.99
CA GLN A 446 -55.65 -20.52 0.07
C GLN A 446 -54.62 -19.90 -0.91
N THR A 447 -53.61 -20.63 -1.44
CA THR A 447 -53.32 -22.09 -1.41
C THR A 447 -51.80 -22.38 -1.33
N ARG A 448 -51.40 -23.59 -0.88
CA ARG A 448 -50.02 -24.12 -1.00
C ARG A 448 -49.89 -25.02 -2.25
N PRO A 449 -48.70 -25.09 -2.88
CA PRO A 449 -48.22 -26.30 -3.55
C PRO A 449 -47.16 -27.05 -2.70
N GLY A 450 -46.90 -28.31 -3.07
CA GLY A 450 -45.95 -29.21 -2.40
C GLY A 450 -44.50 -29.16 -2.93
N PRO A 451 -43.60 -30.02 -2.41
CA PRO A 451 -42.17 -29.98 -2.72
C PRO A 451 -41.81 -30.66 -4.05
N SER A 452 -40.72 -30.20 -4.67
CA SER A 452 -40.06 -30.89 -5.79
C SER A 452 -38.61 -31.22 -5.45
N THR A 453 -38.19 -32.44 -5.77
CA THR A 453 -36.82 -32.93 -5.56
C THR A 453 -35.98 -32.73 -6.82
N ARG A 454 -34.71 -32.33 -6.69
CA ARG A 454 -33.71 -32.49 -7.76
C ARG A 454 -32.26 -32.48 -7.24
N SER A 455 -31.41 -33.25 -7.92
CA SER A 455 -30.02 -33.57 -7.55
C SER A 455 -29.01 -32.45 -7.88
N PRO A 456 -27.81 -32.45 -7.25
CA PRO A 456 -26.89 -31.31 -7.28
C PRO A 456 -26.09 -31.15 -8.59
N ARG A 457 -25.68 -29.89 -8.86
CA ARG A 457 -24.73 -29.42 -9.88
C ARG A 457 -24.00 -28.16 -9.34
N PRO A 458 -22.85 -27.73 -9.88
CA PRO A 458 -21.55 -28.18 -9.36
C PRO A 458 -20.75 -27.04 -8.71
N ALA A 459 -19.57 -27.35 -8.18
CA ALA A 459 -18.65 -26.34 -7.63
C ALA A 459 -18.20 -25.33 -8.70
N HIS A 460 -18.37 -24.03 -8.42
CA HIS A 460 -17.89 -22.96 -9.29
C HIS A 460 -16.40 -22.68 -9.04
N ILE A 461 -15.57 -22.99 -10.04
CA ILE A 461 -14.14 -22.67 -10.05
C ILE A 461 -13.98 -21.15 -10.26
N TRP A 462 -13.26 -20.48 -9.36
CA TRP A 462 -12.89 -19.08 -9.53
C TRP A 462 -11.80 -18.94 -10.59
N ALA A 463 -12.13 -18.34 -11.73
CA ALA A 463 -11.15 -17.91 -12.71
C ALA A 463 -10.48 -16.59 -12.26
N ALA A 464 -9.15 -16.53 -12.37
CA ALA A 464 -8.40 -15.31 -12.07
C ALA A 464 -8.52 -14.29 -13.22
N PRO A 465 -8.43 -12.97 -12.94
CA PRO A 465 -8.31 -11.96 -13.99
C PRO A 465 -7.01 -12.15 -14.76
N SER A 466 -7.09 -12.29 -16.07
CA SER A 466 -5.95 -12.51 -16.96
C SER A 466 -5.17 -11.23 -17.24
N ASN A 467 -3.87 -11.23 -16.98
CA ASN A 467 -2.94 -10.32 -17.64
C ASN A 467 -2.68 -10.84 -19.06
N SER A 468 -2.96 -10.01 -20.06
CA SER A 468 -2.89 -10.38 -21.48
C SER A 468 -1.44 -10.45 -21.99
N ILE A 469 -0.83 -11.64 -21.94
CA ILE A 469 0.39 -11.96 -22.70
C ILE A 469 0.07 -13.12 -23.65
N LEU A 470 0.17 -12.86 -24.96
CA LEU A 470 -0.16 -13.82 -26.02
C LEU A 470 1.00 -14.79 -26.28
N THR A 471 0.93 -15.98 -25.71
CA THR A 471 1.82 -17.11 -26.07
C THR A 471 1.12 -18.03 -27.09
N ARG A 472 1.73 -18.19 -28.28
CA ARG A 472 1.22 -19.14 -29.29
C ARG A 472 1.52 -20.59 -28.89
N ARG A 473 0.57 -21.49 -29.13
CA ARG A 473 0.82 -22.94 -29.14
C ARG A 473 1.39 -23.38 -30.50
N PRO A 474 2.38 -24.29 -30.56
CA PRO A 474 2.71 -25.02 -31.77
C PRO A 474 1.71 -26.17 -32.01
N GLY A 475 1.65 -26.69 -33.24
CA GLY A 475 0.80 -27.81 -33.64
C GLY A 475 1.49 -29.18 -33.56
N THR A 476 0.68 -30.23 -33.42
CA THR A 476 1.03 -31.64 -33.67
C THR A 476 1.17 -31.90 -35.18
N ALA A 477 1.77 -32.97 -35.73
CA ALA A 477 2.17 -34.30 -35.24
C ALA A 477 3.21 -34.92 -36.25
N PRO A 478 3.50 -36.25 -36.31
CA PRO A 478 3.60 -37.28 -35.28
C PRO A 478 4.91 -38.13 -35.33
N ALA A 479 5.12 -38.91 -34.25
CA ALA A 479 5.98 -40.09 -34.03
C ALA A 479 6.82 -40.75 -35.16
N THR A 480 8.08 -41.09 -34.81
CA THR A 480 8.58 -42.48 -34.69
C THR A 480 9.77 -42.60 -33.72
N ASP A 481 9.95 -43.79 -33.15
CA ASP A 481 11.08 -44.29 -32.32
C ASP A 481 11.65 -45.52 -33.09
N PRO A 482 12.83 -46.15 -32.78
CA PRO A 482 13.76 -45.96 -31.66
C PRO A 482 15.26 -45.87 -32.03
N GLY A 483 16.14 -45.65 -31.03
CA GLY A 483 17.55 -46.06 -31.14
C GLY A 483 18.60 -45.32 -30.28
N SER A 484 19.39 -46.09 -29.53
CA SER A 484 20.74 -45.74 -29.00
C SER A 484 21.76 -46.73 -29.62
N PRO A 485 23.11 -46.58 -29.50
CA PRO A 485 23.89 -45.66 -28.66
C PRO A 485 25.15 -44.99 -29.31
N SER A 486 25.82 -44.15 -28.50
CA SER A 486 27.27 -43.83 -28.45
C SER A 486 28.04 -43.20 -29.64
N LYS A 487 28.87 -42.18 -29.31
CA LYS A 487 30.34 -42.12 -29.54
C LYS A 487 30.95 -40.77 -29.12
N ASP A 488 32.19 -40.80 -28.63
CA ASP A 488 33.06 -39.62 -28.43
C ASP A 488 33.56 -39.05 -29.79
N PRO A 489 34.14 -37.82 -29.82
CA PRO A 489 35.60 -37.73 -29.96
C PRO A 489 36.20 -36.47 -29.21
N PRO A 490 37.40 -35.90 -29.51
CA PRO A 490 38.57 -36.12 -28.65
C PRO A 490 39.36 -34.84 -28.23
N SER A 491 40.60 -35.03 -27.76
CA SER A 491 41.45 -34.10 -27.00
C SER A 491 42.48 -33.24 -27.77
N GLY A 492 42.92 -32.13 -27.15
CA GLY A 492 44.11 -31.32 -27.50
C GLY A 492 43.74 -29.91 -28.02
N GLY A 493 44.37 -28.77 -27.66
CA GLY A 493 45.67 -28.47 -27.01
C GLY A 493 46.49 -27.50 -27.91
N PRO A 494 47.42 -26.63 -27.44
CA PRO A 494 48.02 -26.44 -26.10
C PRO A 494 48.06 -24.96 -25.58
N ARG A 495 48.97 -24.65 -24.63
CA ARG A 495 49.31 -23.35 -23.95
C ARG A 495 50.84 -23.35 -23.59
N PRO A 496 51.49 -22.30 -23.02
CA PRO A 496 51.12 -20.89 -22.77
C PRO A 496 51.80 -19.92 -23.77
N PRO A 497 52.91 -19.14 -23.57
CA PRO A 497 53.83 -18.88 -22.42
C PRO A 497 53.57 -17.51 -21.69
N PRO A 498 54.44 -16.99 -20.78
CA PRO A 498 54.13 -15.82 -19.92
C PRO A 498 55.15 -14.64 -19.86
N SER A 499 54.73 -13.52 -19.25
CA SER A 499 55.53 -12.41 -18.66
C SER A 499 54.57 -11.32 -18.08
N ASP A 500 54.90 -10.48 -17.09
CA ASP A 500 55.82 -10.58 -15.94
C ASP A 500 55.48 -9.53 -14.85
N SER A 501 56.02 -9.68 -13.63
CA SER A 501 56.12 -8.68 -12.54
C SER A 501 54.83 -8.16 -11.80
N ALA A 502 55.05 -7.54 -10.63
CA ALA A 502 54.07 -7.15 -9.59
C ALA A 502 54.47 -5.76 -9.00
N PRO A 503 53.96 -5.21 -7.85
CA PRO A 503 52.99 -5.71 -6.86
C PRO A 503 51.95 -4.68 -6.32
N SER A 504 51.13 -5.10 -5.35
CA SER A 504 50.14 -4.28 -4.65
C SER A 504 50.72 -3.35 -3.56
N PRO A 505 50.09 -2.21 -3.25
CA PRO A 505 50.36 -1.46 -2.02
C PRO A 505 49.63 -2.05 -0.80
N LYS A 506 50.31 -2.11 0.35
CA LYS A 506 49.71 -2.28 1.69
C LYS A 506 49.85 -0.97 2.49
N PRO A 507 49.00 -0.73 3.52
CA PRO A 507 48.95 0.56 4.22
C PRO A 507 50.20 0.84 5.09
N GLY A 508 50.57 2.11 5.19
CA GLY A 508 51.66 2.59 6.04
C GLY A 508 51.21 2.91 7.50
N PRO A 509 52.15 2.96 8.47
CA PRO A 509 51.84 3.07 9.89
C PRO A 509 51.77 4.52 10.42
N PRO A 510 51.17 4.75 11.60
CA PRO A 510 51.19 6.04 12.27
C PRO A 510 52.53 6.35 12.97
N ARG A 511 52.92 7.62 12.98
CA ARG A 511 53.88 8.24 13.90
C ARG A 511 53.36 9.63 14.31
N GLY A 512 53.60 10.17 15.50
CA GLY A 512 54.24 9.55 16.67
C GLY A 512 55.06 10.55 17.51
N GLY A 513 54.40 11.37 18.34
CA GLY A 513 55.03 12.34 19.25
C GLY A 513 55.51 13.64 18.58
N LEU A 514 55.94 14.71 19.27
CA LEU A 514 55.98 15.16 20.68
C LEU A 514 56.15 16.72 20.59
N ARG A 515 55.82 17.62 21.54
CA ARG A 515 55.94 17.66 23.01
C ARG A 515 55.19 18.89 23.59
N SER A 516 55.11 19.01 24.93
CA SER A 516 54.90 20.20 25.82
C SER A 516 54.91 21.62 25.19
N VAL A 517 54.18 22.65 25.65
CA VAL A 517 53.86 23.20 27.01
C VAL A 517 52.50 23.95 26.93
N GLY A 518 51.68 24.28 27.96
CA GLY A 518 51.70 24.07 29.43
C GLY A 518 51.18 25.32 30.22
N GLY A 519 50.72 25.15 31.47
CA GLY A 519 50.03 26.17 32.30
C GLY A 519 48.50 26.01 32.29
N HIS A 520 47.80 25.77 33.40
CA HIS A 520 47.53 26.61 34.60
C HIS A 520 46.36 27.61 34.44
N GLY A 521 45.27 27.35 35.18
CA GLY A 521 44.06 28.17 35.26
C GLY A 521 43.03 27.50 36.17
N GLN A 522 43.06 27.81 37.47
CA GLN A 522 42.21 27.18 38.50
C GLN A 522 41.05 28.11 38.95
N ARG A 523 39.88 27.50 39.20
CA ARG A 523 38.77 28.02 40.05
C ARG A 523 38.04 29.25 39.44
N ALA A 524 36.86 29.66 39.93
CA ALA A 524 36.11 29.20 41.10
C ALA A 524 34.61 28.99 40.80
N ALA A 525 33.92 28.27 41.68
CA ALA A 525 32.45 28.20 41.71
C ALA A 525 31.89 29.21 42.74
N GLY A 526 30.72 29.79 42.44
CA GLY A 526 29.92 30.62 43.35
C GLY A 526 28.49 30.11 43.43
N ARG A 527 27.78 30.32 44.55
CA ARG A 527 26.44 29.78 44.80
C ARG A 527 25.33 30.86 44.72
N ARG A 528 24.11 30.36 44.49
CA ARG A 528 22.76 30.79 44.96
C ARG A 528 22.75 31.70 46.23
N PRO A 529 21.66 32.48 46.50
CA PRO A 529 20.27 32.10 46.22
C PRO A 529 19.26 33.18 45.76
N GLU A 530 18.05 32.68 45.45
CA GLU A 530 16.68 33.21 45.61
C GLU A 530 16.45 34.71 45.90
N ALA A 531 15.68 35.34 45.01
CA ALA A 531 14.43 36.06 45.32
C ALA A 531 13.45 35.87 44.15
#